data_AF-A0A945AF84-F1
#
_entry.id   AF-A0A945AF84-F1
#
_cell.length_a   1.000
_cell.length_b   1.000
_cell.length_c   1.000
_cell.angle_alpha   90.00
_cell.angle_beta   90.00
_cell.angle_gamma   90.00
#
_symmetry.space_group_name_H-M   'P 1'
#
loop_
_entity.id
_entity.type
_entity.pdbx_description
1 polymer ?
#
loop_
_entity_poly.entity_id
_entity_poly.type
_entity_poly.pdbx_seq_one_letter_code
_entity_poly.pdbx_strand_id
1 'polypeptide(L)'
;MDPTTLLGLLAVLLVFVKTIGSASGHVYNGLMLLVVFGGGLAVSLMAFRGGDLRVLLLLPFKVLFPKKWHTQAQIERIVGYAETARREGILALEQAANNEAHPFEATGLRLAVDGTVPELIQSLMQTELTYIEERHRNGHHLFAVLGINWILFGLIGTAGAVALGRGLSVDVALPLFYGLVLAGAFAWPIRWKAVALSNTEVLHRRMMMEGIMSIQAGDNPRIIEHKLNMFIAPTKRVQSRKTPEPKAPQTSSTPTPEPASVTSDFHTQICDIIRRLQTTLPDVLPEKPKAWSIEELLHLVDDQTRRDILTSINEPEEIPRLPQYNFEILTQLSDREIQMLLREVGYKELSLAMIGASDAVRGRIFDNVSERVGTLMKEYMNTKRVQSATIRKVVDAQLYMLGILQMLQGKNQIPSI
;
A
#
# COMPACT_ATOMS: atom_id res chain seq x y z
N MET A 1 -5.78 12.20 -23.46
CA MET A 1 -6.15 10.81 -23.10
C MET A 1 -4.89 10.03 -22.86
N ASP A 2 -4.89 9.12 -21.89
CA ASP A 2 -3.78 8.17 -21.77
C ASP A 2 -3.84 7.19 -22.95
N PRO A 3 -2.75 7.02 -23.72
CA PRO A 3 -2.73 6.18 -24.92
C PRO A 3 -3.10 4.72 -24.62
N THR A 4 -2.80 4.26 -23.40
CA THR A 4 -3.14 2.91 -22.91
C THR A 4 -4.65 2.67 -22.81
N THR A 5 -5.43 3.70 -22.45
CA THR A 5 -6.90 3.60 -22.36
C THR A 5 -7.53 3.46 -23.72
N LEU A 6 -7.03 4.24 -24.67
CA LEU A 6 -7.52 4.25 -26.04
C LEU A 6 -7.23 2.90 -26.70
N LEU A 7 -6.00 2.38 -26.54
CA LEU A 7 -5.58 1.11 -27.10
C LEU A 7 -6.37 -0.07 -26.50
N GLY A 8 -6.62 -0.05 -25.18
CA GLY A 8 -7.43 -1.07 -24.51
C GLY A 8 -8.89 -1.07 -24.99
N LEU A 9 -9.52 0.11 -25.10
CA LEU A 9 -10.90 0.22 -25.59
C LEU A 9 -11.03 -0.24 -27.04
N LEU A 10 -10.05 0.11 -27.88
CA LEU A 10 -10.01 -0.29 -29.30
C LEU A 10 -9.78 -1.80 -29.47
N ALA A 11 -8.94 -2.41 -28.62
CA ALA A 11 -8.72 -3.85 -28.62
C ALA A 11 -9.97 -4.62 -28.19
N VAL A 12 -10.67 -4.18 -27.14
CA VAL A 12 -11.94 -4.77 -26.70
C VAL A 12 -13.00 -4.64 -27.79
N LEU A 13 -13.10 -3.47 -28.44
CA LEU A 13 -14.01 -3.23 -29.55
C LEU A 13 -13.70 -4.14 -30.75
N LEU A 14 -12.42 -4.34 -31.11
CA LEU A 14 -12.02 -5.23 -32.20
C LEU A 14 -12.34 -6.69 -31.93
N VAL A 15 -12.07 -7.17 -30.71
CA VAL A 15 -12.43 -8.54 -30.30
C VAL A 15 -13.94 -8.72 -30.36
N PHE A 16 -14.71 -7.73 -29.90
CA PHE A 16 -16.17 -7.73 -29.91
C PHE A 16 -16.74 -7.74 -31.33
N VAL A 17 -16.25 -6.87 -32.22
CA VAL A 17 -16.66 -6.84 -33.63
C VAL A 17 -16.34 -8.15 -34.32
N LYS A 18 -15.20 -8.78 -34.00
CA LYS A 18 -14.82 -10.08 -34.60
C LYS A 18 -15.64 -11.26 -34.06
N THR A 19 -16.00 -11.25 -32.77
CA THR A 19 -16.88 -12.28 -32.18
C THR A 19 -18.32 -12.15 -32.67
N ILE A 20 -18.84 -10.93 -32.77
CA ILE A 20 -20.20 -10.68 -33.29
C ILE A 20 -20.26 -10.88 -34.81
N GLY A 21 -19.24 -10.47 -35.56
CA GLY A 21 -19.17 -10.68 -37.01
C GLY A 21 -19.08 -12.15 -37.42
N SER A 22 -18.61 -13.02 -36.51
CA SER A 22 -18.61 -14.48 -36.70
C SER A 22 -19.96 -15.14 -36.36
N ALA A 23 -20.85 -14.44 -35.64
CA ALA A 23 -22.13 -14.95 -35.20
C ALA A 23 -23.25 -14.36 -36.07
N SER A 24 -23.76 -15.17 -36.99
CA SER A 24 -24.80 -14.83 -37.96
C SER A 24 -26.06 -14.25 -37.30
N GLY A 25 -26.29 -12.92 -37.43
CA GLY A 25 -27.59 -12.22 -37.32
C GLY A 25 -28.41 -12.28 -36.02
N HIS A 26 -28.26 -13.31 -35.20
CA HIS A 26 -29.08 -13.60 -34.01
C HIS A 26 -28.57 -12.84 -32.76
N VAL A 27 -27.42 -12.18 -32.84
CA VAL A 27 -26.82 -11.41 -31.73
C VAL A 27 -27.49 -10.06 -31.50
N TYR A 28 -28.47 -9.67 -32.32
CA TYR A 28 -29.15 -8.37 -32.20
C TYR A 28 -30.57 -8.54 -31.64
N ASN A 29 -30.69 -9.08 -30.42
CA ASN A 29 -31.95 -9.02 -29.69
C ASN A 29 -32.00 -7.78 -28.79
N GLY A 30 -32.48 -6.67 -29.35
CA GLY A 30 -32.56 -5.38 -28.65
C GLY A 30 -33.40 -5.42 -27.36
N LEU A 31 -34.38 -6.33 -27.28
CA LEU A 31 -35.20 -6.51 -26.08
C LEU A 31 -34.37 -7.05 -24.91
N MET A 32 -33.51 -8.05 -25.17
CA MET A 32 -32.63 -8.64 -24.16
C MET A 32 -31.58 -7.64 -23.67
N LEU A 33 -31.04 -6.82 -24.58
CA LEU A 33 -30.13 -5.74 -24.22
C LEU A 33 -30.81 -4.70 -23.33
N LEU A 34 -32.05 -4.33 -23.63
CA LEU A 34 -32.83 -3.38 -22.82
C LEU A 34 -33.09 -3.93 -21.40
N VAL A 35 -33.42 -5.21 -21.27
CA VAL A 35 -33.62 -5.86 -19.96
C VAL A 35 -32.34 -5.83 -19.14
N VAL A 36 -31.19 -6.17 -19.74
CA VAL A 36 -29.91 -6.20 -19.01
C VAL A 36 -29.43 -4.80 -18.68
N PHE A 37 -29.34 -3.94 -19.69
CA PHE A 37 -28.84 -2.57 -19.54
C PHE A 37 -29.78 -1.74 -18.66
N GLY A 38 -31.06 -1.71 -19.01
CA GLY A 38 -32.09 -0.93 -18.32
C GLY A 38 -32.43 -1.49 -16.95
N GLY A 39 -32.54 -2.81 -16.79
CA GLY A 39 -32.79 -3.44 -15.49
C GLY A 39 -31.63 -3.24 -14.52
N GLY A 40 -30.40 -3.47 -14.96
CA GLY A 40 -29.21 -3.24 -14.14
C GLY A 40 -29.05 -1.78 -13.74
N LEU A 41 -29.31 -0.85 -14.67
CA LEU A 41 -29.29 0.59 -14.39
C LEU A 41 -30.43 1.01 -13.46
N ALA A 42 -31.64 0.50 -13.62
CA ALA A 42 -32.79 0.82 -12.78
C ALA A 42 -32.56 0.40 -11.32
N VAL A 43 -32.07 -0.83 -11.08
CA VAL A 43 -31.76 -1.30 -9.72
C VAL A 43 -30.59 -0.53 -9.12
N SER A 44 -29.59 -0.17 -9.93
CA SER A 44 -28.55 0.75 -9.48
C SER A 44 -29.14 2.09 -9.07
N LEU A 45 -30.04 2.69 -9.84
CA LEU A 45 -30.67 3.96 -9.47
C LEU A 45 -31.50 3.88 -8.17
N MET A 46 -32.09 2.72 -7.86
CA MET A 46 -32.77 2.51 -6.56
C MET A 46 -31.80 2.49 -5.37
N ALA A 47 -30.56 2.06 -5.59
CA ALA A 47 -29.56 1.95 -4.54
C ALA A 47 -28.86 3.29 -4.20
N PHE A 48 -28.93 4.29 -5.09
CA PHE A 48 -28.21 5.56 -4.94
C PHE A 48 -29.14 6.76 -4.81
N ARG A 49 -28.69 7.79 -4.08
CA ARG A 49 -29.48 9.01 -3.86
C ARG A 49 -29.47 9.86 -5.13
N GLY A 50 -30.54 10.63 -5.37
CA GLY A 50 -30.68 11.45 -6.58
C GLY A 50 -29.51 12.39 -6.89
N GLY A 51 -28.78 12.85 -5.86
CA GLY A 51 -27.59 13.69 -6.01
C GLY A 51 -26.42 13.00 -6.72
N ASP A 52 -26.34 11.68 -6.67
CA ASP A 52 -25.23 10.89 -7.19
C ASP A 52 -25.39 10.54 -8.68
N LEU A 53 -26.57 10.79 -9.28
CA LEU A 53 -26.79 10.58 -10.72
C LEU A 53 -25.84 11.41 -11.59
N ARG A 54 -25.44 12.59 -11.12
CA ARG A 54 -24.43 13.41 -11.81
C ARG A 54 -23.09 12.68 -11.92
N VAL A 55 -22.74 11.86 -10.92
CA VAL A 55 -21.51 11.09 -10.92
C VAL A 55 -21.57 9.97 -11.96
N LEU A 56 -22.73 9.31 -12.14
CA LEU A 56 -22.92 8.31 -13.19
C LEU A 56 -22.57 8.85 -14.58
N LEU A 57 -22.98 10.08 -14.85
CA LEU A 57 -22.84 10.70 -16.18
C LEU A 57 -21.48 11.38 -16.36
N LEU A 58 -20.94 12.05 -15.34
CA LEU A 58 -19.71 12.85 -15.45
C LEU A 58 -18.42 12.09 -15.16
N LEU A 59 -18.45 11.08 -14.29
CA LEU A 59 -17.25 10.32 -13.92
C LEU A 59 -16.55 9.66 -15.12
N PRO A 60 -17.22 8.99 -16.08
CA PRO A 60 -16.54 8.38 -17.22
C PRO A 60 -15.76 9.41 -18.06
N PHE A 61 -16.32 10.61 -18.27
CA PHE A 61 -15.62 11.69 -18.96
C PHE A 61 -14.41 12.19 -18.17
N LYS A 62 -14.55 12.39 -16.86
CA LYS A 62 -13.46 12.83 -15.99
C LYS A 62 -12.32 11.79 -15.95
N VAL A 63 -12.66 10.50 -16.03
CA VAL A 63 -11.70 9.39 -16.05
C VAL A 63 -10.96 9.28 -17.39
N LEU A 64 -11.63 9.55 -18.52
CA LEU A 64 -10.97 9.58 -19.85
C LEU A 64 -10.05 10.78 -20.03
N PHE A 65 -10.36 11.90 -19.37
CA PHE A 65 -9.58 13.14 -19.41
C PHE A 65 -9.08 13.53 -18.01
N PRO A 66 -8.12 12.76 -17.45
CA PRO A 66 -7.61 13.05 -16.12
C PRO A 66 -6.82 14.35 -16.11
N LYS A 67 -6.96 15.11 -15.01
CA LYS A 67 -6.09 16.25 -14.72
C LYS A 67 -4.67 15.72 -14.48
N LYS A 68 -3.69 16.24 -15.22
CA LYS A 68 -2.28 15.86 -15.04
C LYS A 68 -1.73 16.55 -13.79
N TRP A 69 -1.13 15.76 -12.91
CA TRP A 69 -0.39 16.27 -11.75
C TRP A 69 1.10 16.29 -12.09
N HIS A 70 1.74 17.44 -11.90
CA HIS A 70 3.18 17.60 -12.02
C HIS A 70 3.78 17.59 -10.61
N THR A 71 4.07 16.39 -10.11
CA THR A 71 4.53 16.18 -8.72
C THR A 71 5.80 16.97 -8.40
N GLN A 72 6.80 16.98 -9.30
CA GLN A 72 8.04 17.72 -9.10
C GLN A 72 7.81 19.24 -9.00
N ALA A 73 7.02 19.79 -9.93
CA ALA A 73 6.68 21.22 -9.92
C ALA A 73 5.84 21.63 -8.70
N GLN A 74 5.20 20.66 -8.02
CA GLN A 74 4.49 20.91 -6.76
C GLN A 74 5.46 20.94 -5.58
N ILE A 75 6.44 20.03 -5.54
CA ILE A 75 7.50 20.06 -4.54
C ILE A 75 8.28 21.37 -4.61
N GLU A 76 8.71 21.78 -5.81
CA GLU A 76 9.43 23.03 -6.02
C GLU A 76 8.63 24.26 -5.56
N ARG A 77 7.30 24.24 -5.76
CA ARG A 77 6.40 25.30 -5.25
C ARG A 77 6.32 25.34 -3.73
N ILE A 78 6.12 24.18 -3.09
CA ILE A 78 6.05 24.10 -1.61
C ILE A 78 7.39 24.50 -0.99
N VAL A 79 8.52 24.09 -1.59
CA VAL A 79 9.87 24.51 -1.15
C VAL A 79 10.05 26.02 -1.33
N GLY A 80 9.56 26.59 -2.43
CA GLY A 80 9.53 28.04 -2.62
C GLY A 80 8.75 28.78 -1.53
N TYR A 81 7.58 28.27 -1.13
CA TYR A 81 6.81 28.80 0.00
C TYR A 81 7.59 28.70 1.32
N ALA A 82 8.29 27.58 1.56
CA ALA A 82 9.14 27.45 2.75
C ALA A 82 10.30 28.45 2.78
N GLU A 83 10.92 28.73 1.64
CA GLU A 83 12.00 29.73 1.56
C GLU A 83 11.49 31.14 1.84
N THR A 84 10.35 31.54 1.25
CA THR A 84 9.71 32.83 1.51
C THR A 84 9.31 32.95 2.98
N ALA A 85 8.65 31.94 3.55
CA ALA A 85 8.24 31.93 4.95
C ALA A 85 9.43 32.08 5.92
N ARG A 86 10.59 31.53 5.56
CA ARG A 86 11.80 31.61 6.39
C ARG A 86 12.55 32.93 6.26
N ARG A 87 12.54 33.56 5.07
CA ARG A 87 13.23 34.84 4.81
C ARG A 87 12.43 36.04 5.29
N GLU A 88 11.13 36.04 5.01
CA GLU A 88 10.25 37.20 5.17
C GLU A 88 9.22 37.00 6.29
N GLY A 89 9.15 35.79 6.86
CA GLY A 89 8.18 35.40 7.87
C GLY A 89 6.93 34.76 7.27
N ILE A 90 6.16 34.07 8.10
CA ILE A 90 4.98 33.29 7.64
C ILE A 90 3.89 34.17 7.02
N LEU A 91 3.79 35.44 7.43
CA LEU A 91 2.85 36.43 6.89
C LEU A 91 3.08 36.74 5.41
N ALA A 92 4.31 36.59 4.91
CA ALA A 92 4.63 36.77 3.49
C ALA A 92 3.91 35.75 2.58
N LEU A 93 3.39 34.66 3.15
CA LEU A 93 2.60 33.66 2.42
C LEU A 93 1.16 34.09 2.16
N GLU A 94 0.68 35.22 2.69
CA GLU A 94 -0.69 35.68 2.45
C GLU A 94 -0.98 35.89 0.95
N GLN A 95 -0.05 36.53 0.24
CA GLN A 95 -0.18 36.74 -1.20
C GLN A 95 -0.12 35.43 -1.99
N ALA A 96 0.73 34.48 -1.57
CA ALA A 96 0.80 33.15 -2.16
C ALA A 96 -0.51 32.37 -1.94
N ALA A 97 -1.07 32.42 -0.74
CA ALA A 97 -2.32 31.74 -0.39
C ALA A 97 -3.53 32.27 -1.17
N ASN A 98 -3.54 33.56 -1.52
CA ASN A 98 -4.61 34.18 -2.31
C ASN A 98 -4.48 33.93 -3.82
N ASN A 99 -3.26 33.74 -4.32
CA ASN A 99 -3.01 33.48 -5.74
C ASN A 99 -2.95 31.98 -6.08
N GLU A 100 -3.02 31.10 -5.09
CA GLU A 100 -2.94 29.66 -5.29
C GLU A 100 -4.19 29.12 -6.00
N ALA A 101 -3.97 28.39 -7.09
CA ALA A 101 -5.05 27.88 -7.93
C ALA A 101 -5.75 26.65 -7.33
N HIS A 102 -5.09 25.93 -6.42
CA HIS A 102 -5.63 24.72 -5.82
C HIS A 102 -6.31 25.01 -4.46
N PRO A 103 -7.64 24.79 -4.33
CA PRO A 103 -8.40 25.19 -3.12
C PRO A 103 -7.89 24.58 -1.82
N PHE A 104 -7.44 23.32 -1.85
CA PHE A 104 -6.92 22.61 -0.67
C PHE A 104 -5.59 23.19 -0.19
N GLU A 105 -4.72 23.59 -1.13
CA GLU A 105 -3.40 24.15 -0.81
C GLU A 105 -3.53 25.60 -0.32
N ALA A 106 -4.40 26.38 -0.99
CA ALA A 106 -4.78 27.73 -0.55
C ALA A 106 -5.35 27.74 0.88
N THR A 107 -6.23 26.78 1.20
CA THR A 107 -6.84 26.67 2.54
C THR A 107 -5.79 26.35 3.60
N GLY A 108 -4.90 25.39 3.35
CA GLY A 108 -3.84 25.06 4.31
C GLY A 108 -2.83 26.20 4.50
N LEU A 109 -2.45 26.92 3.42
CA LEU A 109 -1.60 28.10 3.52
C LEU A 109 -2.26 29.22 4.34
N ARG A 110 -3.57 29.48 4.14
CA ARG A 110 -4.33 30.46 4.94
C ARG A 110 -4.35 30.09 6.42
N LEU A 111 -4.65 28.83 6.74
CA LEU A 111 -4.64 28.34 8.14
C LEU A 111 -3.27 28.54 8.79
N ALA A 112 -2.18 28.35 8.05
CA ALA A 112 -0.82 28.58 8.54
C ALA A 112 -0.53 30.08 8.75
N VAL A 113 -0.96 30.95 7.84
CA VAL A 113 -0.81 32.42 7.95
C VAL A 113 -1.63 32.98 9.12
N ASP A 114 -2.83 32.46 9.34
CA ASP A 114 -3.74 32.85 10.43
C ASP A 114 -3.21 32.47 11.83
N GLY A 115 -2.07 31.77 11.90
CA GLY A 115 -1.43 31.40 13.16
C GLY A 115 -2.18 30.31 13.93
N THR A 116 -2.97 29.49 13.22
CA THR A 116 -3.67 28.36 13.86
C THR A 116 -2.67 27.31 14.37
N VAL A 117 -3.03 26.60 15.44
CA VAL A 117 -2.15 25.59 16.06
C VAL A 117 -1.95 24.38 15.12
N PRO A 118 -0.74 23.77 15.06
CA PRO A 118 -0.41 22.69 14.12
C PRO A 118 -1.40 21.52 14.13
N GLU A 119 -1.83 21.10 15.31
CA GLU A 119 -2.73 19.97 15.49
C GLU A 119 -4.10 20.25 14.88
N LEU A 120 -4.55 21.51 14.96
CA LEU A 120 -5.82 21.93 14.37
C LEU A 120 -5.72 21.95 12.84
N ILE A 121 -4.63 22.50 12.27
CA ILE A 121 -4.39 22.49 10.81
C ILE A 121 -4.43 21.06 10.29
N GLN A 122 -3.66 20.18 10.92
CA GLN A 122 -3.60 18.76 10.54
C GLN A 122 -4.99 18.13 10.62
N SER A 123 -5.72 18.34 11.71
CA SER A 123 -7.06 17.77 11.89
C SER A 123 -8.06 18.26 10.83
N LEU A 124 -8.05 19.54 10.48
CA LEU A 124 -8.94 20.14 9.49
C LEU A 124 -8.62 19.62 8.09
N MET A 125 -7.34 19.67 7.69
CA MET A 125 -6.90 19.19 6.38
C MET A 125 -7.10 17.67 6.23
N GLN A 126 -6.87 16.89 7.29
CA GLN A 126 -7.13 15.45 7.31
C GLN A 126 -8.62 15.14 7.22
N THR A 127 -9.45 15.94 7.89
CA THR A 127 -10.92 15.83 7.79
C THR A 127 -11.39 16.11 6.37
N GLU A 128 -10.91 17.18 5.74
CA GLU A 128 -11.22 17.50 4.34
C GLU A 128 -10.76 16.38 3.40
N LEU A 129 -9.55 15.85 3.60
CA LEU A 129 -9.05 14.72 2.82
C LEU A 129 -9.93 13.47 2.96
N THR A 130 -10.41 13.20 4.17
CA THR A 130 -11.30 12.07 4.46
C THR A 130 -12.63 12.22 3.72
N TYR A 131 -13.24 13.41 3.71
CA TYR A 131 -14.46 13.67 2.94
C TYR A 131 -14.25 13.59 1.43
N ILE A 132 -13.07 13.99 0.93
CA ILE A 132 -12.72 13.83 -0.47
C ILE A 132 -12.58 12.35 -0.84
N GLU A 133 -11.90 11.57 0.01
CA GLU A 133 -11.79 10.10 -0.13
C GLU A 133 -13.16 9.44 -0.12
N GLU A 134 -14.05 9.81 0.81
CA GLU A 134 -15.41 9.28 0.90
C GLU A 134 -16.24 9.62 -0.36
N ARG A 135 -16.15 10.86 -0.84
CA ARG A 135 -16.81 11.27 -2.08
C ARG A 135 -16.32 10.47 -3.29
N HIS A 136 -15.01 10.25 -3.41
CA HIS A 136 -14.45 9.41 -4.48
C HIS A 136 -14.85 7.95 -4.32
N ARG A 137 -14.89 7.45 -3.08
CA ARG A 137 -15.32 6.10 -2.74
C ARG A 137 -16.75 5.85 -3.19
N ASN A 138 -17.67 6.75 -2.86
CA ASN A 138 -19.06 6.66 -3.29
C ASN A 138 -19.16 6.73 -4.83
N GLY A 139 -18.36 7.60 -5.46
CA GLY A 139 -18.36 7.74 -6.92
C GLY A 139 -17.91 6.49 -7.68
N HIS A 140 -16.82 5.83 -7.26
CA HIS A 140 -16.38 4.60 -7.92
C HIS A 140 -17.16 3.36 -7.45
N HIS A 141 -17.77 3.40 -6.26
CA HIS A 141 -18.63 2.32 -5.75
C HIS A 141 -19.88 2.14 -6.62
N LEU A 142 -20.43 3.23 -7.15
CA LEU A 142 -21.52 3.21 -8.13
C LEU A 142 -21.22 2.28 -9.32
N PHE A 143 -20.03 2.38 -9.91
CA PHE A 143 -19.62 1.54 -11.05
C PHE A 143 -19.39 0.09 -10.64
N ALA A 144 -18.96 -0.16 -9.40
CA ALA A 144 -18.88 -1.53 -8.87
C ALA A 144 -20.26 -2.17 -8.79
N VAL A 145 -21.24 -1.46 -8.21
CA VAL A 145 -22.64 -1.94 -8.10
C VAL A 145 -23.27 -2.10 -9.49
N LEU A 146 -23.06 -1.15 -10.39
CA LEU A 146 -23.60 -1.19 -11.75
C LEU A 146 -23.13 -2.41 -12.53
N GLY A 147 -21.84 -2.74 -12.50
CA GLY A 147 -21.35 -3.93 -13.20
C GLY A 147 -21.81 -5.24 -12.56
N ILE A 148 -21.96 -5.31 -11.23
CA ILE A 148 -22.59 -6.47 -10.56
C ILE A 148 -24.04 -6.61 -11.04
N ASN A 149 -24.80 -5.52 -11.04
CA ASN A 149 -26.20 -5.54 -11.46
C ASN A 149 -26.36 -5.94 -12.93
N TRP A 150 -25.48 -5.51 -13.84
CA TRP A 150 -25.51 -5.98 -15.23
C TRP A 150 -25.26 -7.48 -15.36
N ILE A 151 -24.35 -8.06 -14.57
CA ILE A 151 -24.15 -9.52 -14.54
C ILE A 151 -25.40 -10.23 -13.98
N LEU A 152 -25.96 -9.72 -12.89
CA LEU A 152 -27.16 -10.28 -12.26
C LEU A 152 -28.36 -10.27 -13.22
N PHE A 153 -28.62 -9.16 -13.91
CA PHE A 153 -29.71 -9.10 -14.89
C PHE A 153 -29.44 -9.95 -16.13
N GLY A 154 -28.18 -10.17 -16.50
CA GLY A 154 -27.81 -11.16 -17.50
C GLY A 154 -28.20 -12.58 -17.09
N LEU A 155 -27.92 -12.95 -15.83
CA LEU A 155 -28.33 -14.24 -15.27
C LEU A 155 -29.86 -14.36 -15.17
N ILE A 156 -30.56 -13.32 -14.71
CA ILE A 156 -32.02 -13.29 -14.61
C ILE A 156 -32.66 -13.45 -16.00
N GLY A 157 -32.13 -12.77 -17.02
CA GLY A 157 -32.62 -12.87 -18.39
C GLY A 157 -32.48 -14.28 -18.95
N THR A 158 -31.32 -14.90 -18.75
CA THR A 158 -31.07 -16.29 -19.18
C THR A 158 -31.94 -17.28 -18.41
N ALA A 159 -31.99 -17.18 -17.07
CA ALA A 159 -32.80 -18.07 -16.23
C ALA A 159 -34.30 -17.95 -16.53
N GLY A 160 -34.81 -16.75 -16.75
CA GLY A 160 -36.21 -16.51 -17.12
C GLY A 160 -36.57 -17.13 -18.47
N ALA A 161 -35.69 -17.04 -19.47
CA ALA A 161 -35.92 -17.67 -20.76
C ALA A 161 -35.89 -19.21 -20.68
N VAL A 162 -35.00 -19.79 -19.86
CA VAL A 162 -35.00 -21.24 -19.57
C VAL A 162 -36.30 -21.67 -18.89
N ALA A 163 -36.78 -20.92 -17.89
CA ALA A 163 -38.02 -21.20 -17.17
C ALA A 163 -39.27 -21.18 -18.08
N LEU A 164 -39.23 -20.37 -19.15
CA LEU A 164 -40.29 -20.31 -20.17
C LEU A 164 -40.21 -21.46 -21.21
N GLY A 165 -39.37 -22.47 -20.97
CA GLY A 165 -39.27 -23.65 -21.82
C GLY A 165 -38.48 -23.44 -23.12
N ARG A 166 -37.73 -22.34 -23.25
CA ARG A 166 -36.95 -22.03 -24.47
C ARG A 166 -35.63 -22.81 -24.59
N GLY A 167 -35.35 -23.75 -23.68
CA GLY A 167 -34.12 -24.55 -23.68
C GLY A 167 -32.85 -23.70 -23.48
N LEU A 168 -31.68 -24.31 -23.65
CA LEU A 168 -30.38 -23.61 -23.58
C LEU A 168 -29.87 -23.24 -24.99
N SER A 169 -30.70 -22.53 -25.75
CA SER A 169 -30.35 -22.05 -27.10
C SER A 169 -29.44 -20.82 -27.04
N VAL A 170 -28.75 -20.51 -28.14
CA VAL A 170 -27.89 -19.32 -28.28
C VAL A 170 -28.64 -18.03 -27.89
N ASP A 171 -29.91 -17.93 -28.25
CA ASP A 171 -30.76 -16.76 -27.94
C ASP A 171 -31.00 -16.56 -26.44
N VAL A 172 -30.96 -17.65 -25.67
CA VAL A 172 -31.18 -17.68 -24.22
C VAL A 172 -29.89 -17.28 -23.46
N ALA A 173 -28.72 -17.48 -24.07
CA ALA A 173 -27.43 -17.08 -23.50
C ALA A 173 -27.05 -15.61 -23.75
N LEU A 174 -27.74 -14.92 -24.68
CA LEU A 174 -27.47 -13.51 -25.02
C LEU A 174 -27.53 -12.54 -23.82
N PRO A 175 -28.51 -12.60 -22.91
CA PRO A 175 -28.56 -11.70 -21.75
C PRO A 175 -27.30 -11.82 -20.87
N LEU A 176 -26.85 -13.05 -20.61
CA LEU A 176 -25.63 -13.30 -19.84
C LEU A 176 -24.39 -12.74 -20.55
N PHE A 177 -24.30 -12.93 -21.86
CA PHE A 177 -23.22 -12.37 -22.68
C PHE A 177 -23.20 -10.83 -22.59
N TYR A 178 -24.35 -10.17 -22.77
CA TYR A 178 -24.42 -8.71 -22.64
C TYR A 178 -24.05 -8.21 -21.25
N GLY A 179 -24.51 -8.89 -20.19
CA GLY A 179 -24.19 -8.54 -18.82
C GLY A 179 -22.69 -8.59 -18.55
N LEU A 180 -22.03 -9.65 -19.02
CA LEU A 180 -20.58 -9.83 -18.87
C LEU A 180 -19.78 -8.80 -19.66
N VAL A 181 -20.19 -8.52 -20.90
CA VAL A 181 -19.54 -7.51 -21.76
C VAL A 181 -19.70 -6.12 -21.17
N LEU A 182 -20.90 -5.72 -20.76
CA LEU A 182 -21.14 -4.40 -20.17
C LEU A 182 -20.35 -4.22 -18.87
N ALA A 183 -20.33 -5.23 -18.00
CA ALA A 183 -19.57 -5.18 -16.76
C ALA A 183 -18.06 -5.13 -17.00
N GLY A 184 -17.53 -6.00 -17.86
CA GLY A 184 -16.10 -6.15 -18.12
C GLY A 184 -15.49 -5.07 -19.01
N ALA A 185 -16.21 -4.60 -20.04
CA ALA A 185 -15.72 -3.61 -20.98
C ALA A 185 -15.90 -2.17 -20.48
N PHE A 186 -16.94 -1.90 -19.68
CA PHE A 186 -17.27 -0.53 -19.25
C PHE A 186 -17.13 -0.35 -17.74
N ALA A 187 -17.93 -1.06 -16.93
CA ALA A 187 -18.05 -0.75 -15.50
C ALA A 187 -16.74 -0.94 -14.73
N TRP A 188 -16.06 -2.08 -14.93
CA TRP A 188 -14.82 -2.41 -14.22
C TRP A 188 -13.62 -1.52 -14.60
N PRO A 189 -13.31 -1.29 -15.89
CA PRO A 189 -12.20 -0.42 -16.28
C PRO A 189 -12.37 1.03 -15.78
N ILE A 190 -13.59 1.57 -15.84
CA ILE A 190 -13.90 2.90 -15.32
C ILE A 190 -13.66 2.96 -13.80
N ARG A 191 -14.15 1.96 -13.06
CA ARG A 191 -13.93 1.84 -11.60
C ARG A 191 -12.44 1.83 -11.28
N TRP A 192 -11.66 0.94 -11.90
CA TRP A 192 -10.24 0.81 -11.61
C TRP A 192 -9.46 2.09 -11.90
N LYS A 193 -9.76 2.76 -13.01
CA LYS A 193 -9.15 4.06 -13.31
C LYS A 193 -9.60 5.16 -12.35
N ALA A 194 -10.87 5.21 -11.97
CA ALA A 194 -11.36 6.17 -10.97
C ALA A 194 -10.66 5.98 -9.61
N VAL A 195 -10.44 4.73 -9.19
CA VAL A 195 -9.67 4.39 -7.97
C VAL A 195 -8.21 4.83 -8.12
N ALA A 196 -7.55 4.52 -9.25
CA ALA A 196 -6.17 4.93 -9.48
C ALA A 196 -6.02 6.46 -9.44
N LEU A 197 -6.94 7.19 -10.09
CA LEU A 197 -6.96 8.66 -10.06
C LEU A 197 -7.20 9.19 -8.64
N SER A 198 -8.15 8.60 -7.91
CA SER A 198 -8.41 8.96 -6.51
C SER A 198 -7.14 8.80 -5.66
N ASN A 199 -6.45 7.67 -5.79
CA ASN A 199 -5.21 7.41 -5.05
C ASN A 199 -4.12 8.44 -5.38
N THR A 200 -3.99 8.81 -6.66
CA THR A 200 -3.05 9.88 -7.04
C THR A 200 -3.46 11.24 -6.47
N GLU A 201 -4.75 11.58 -6.45
CA GLU A 201 -5.24 12.85 -5.89
C GLU A 201 -5.01 12.93 -4.37
N VAL A 202 -5.26 11.83 -3.67
CA VAL A 202 -5.03 11.68 -2.23
C VAL A 202 -3.54 11.80 -1.91
N LEU A 203 -2.68 11.15 -2.70
CA LEU A 203 -1.23 11.24 -2.52
C LEU A 203 -0.73 12.69 -2.62
N HIS A 204 -1.17 13.44 -3.63
CA HIS A 204 -0.78 14.85 -3.79
C HIS A 204 -1.30 15.72 -2.65
N ARG A 205 -2.53 15.50 -2.16
CA ARG A 205 -3.05 16.24 -1.01
C ARG A 205 -2.32 15.92 0.29
N ARG A 206 -1.94 14.66 0.51
CA ARG A 206 -1.11 14.29 1.67
C ARG A 206 0.27 14.96 1.61
N MET A 207 0.86 15.03 0.42
CA MET A 207 2.11 15.76 0.19
C MET A 207 1.97 17.25 0.49
N MET A 208 0.90 17.91 0.02
CA MET A 208 0.62 19.31 0.33
C MET A 208 0.47 19.54 1.84
N MET A 209 -0.30 18.68 2.53
CA MET A 209 -0.49 18.75 3.98
C MET A 209 0.83 18.64 4.73
N GLU A 210 1.65 17.62 4.43
CA GLU A 210 2.97 17.45 5.06
C GLU A 210 3.89 18.65 4.78
N GLY A 211 3.83 19.20 3.57
CA GLY A 211 4.55 20.41 3.18
C GLY A 211 4.17 21.62 4.03
N ILE A 212 2.87 21.89 4.18
CA ILE A 212 2.35 23.01 4.95
C ILE A 212 2.67 22.85 6.45
N MET A 213 2.55 21.64 6.99
CA MET A 213 2.96 21.32 8.36
C MET A 213 4.45 21.57 8.58
N SER A 214 5.30 21.21 7.61
CA SER A 214 6.75 21.44 7.69
C SER A 214 7.11 22.93 7.59
N ILE A 215 6.37 23.70 6.78
CA ILE A 215 6.52 25.17 6.69
C ILE A 215 6.18 25.80 8.04
N GLN A 216 5.05 25.42 8.64
CA GLN A 216 4.62 25.95 9.93
C GLN A 216 5.58 25.58 11.07
N ALA A 217 6.13 24.37 11.05
CA ALA A 217 7.16 23.94 12.00
C ALA A 217 8.49 24.69 11.85
N GLY A 218 8.69 25.41 10.74
CA GLY A 218 9.93 26.13 10.46
C GLY A 218 11.08 25.22 10.02
N ASP A 219 10.78 24.07 9.42
CA ASP A 219 11.79 23.14 8.91
C ASP A 219 12.66 23.80 7.83
N ASN A 220 13.92 23.33 7.72
CA ASN A 220 14.81 23.80 6.66
C ASN A 220 14.25 23.40 5.28
N PRO A 221 14.13 24.30 4.29
CA PRO A 221 13.59 23.99 2.96
C PRO A 221 14.20 22.75 2.28
N ARG A 222 15.51 22.49 2.51
CA ARG A 222 16.17 21.27 2.02
C ARG A 222 15.64 19.98 2.65
N ILE A 223 15.28 20.03 3.94
CA ILE A 223 14.68 18.89 4.65
C ILE A 223 13.26 18.68 4.16
N ILE A 224 12.50 19.75 3.92
CA ILE A 224 11.15 19.69 3.35
C ILE A 224 11.21 19.03 1.97
N GLU A 225 12.11 19.49 1.10
CA GLU A 225 12.32 18.87 -0.22
C GLU A 225 12.61 17.37 -0.11
N HIS A 226 13.48 16.97 0.82
CA HIS A 226 13.80 15.57 1.06
C HIS A 226 12.59 14.76 1.53
N LYS A 227 11.83 15.28 2.51
CA LYS A 227 10.58 14.66 3.01
C LYS A 227 9.56 14.49 1.89
N LEU A 228 9.33 15.53 1.08
CA LEU A 228 8.34 15.49 0.00
C LEU A 228 8.78 14.56 -1.14
N ASN A 229 10.08 14.46 -1.42
CA ASN A 229 10.62 13.49 -2.38
C ASN A 229 10.40 12.02 -1.96
N MET A 230 10.18 11.74 -0.66
CA MET A 230 9.82 10.40 -0.20
C MET A 230 8.44 9.94 -0.66
N PHE A 231 7.54 10.85 -1.02
CA PHE A 231 6.22 10.51 -1.55
C PHE A 231 6.26 10.02 -3.01
N ILE A 232 7.40 10.19 -3.70
CA ILE A 232 7.60 9.74 -5.08
C ILE A 232 8.26 8.35 -5.09
N ALA A 233 7.87 7.48 -6.02
CA ALA A 233 8.52 6.17 -6.21
C ALA A 233 10.04 6.32 -6.55
N PRO A 234 10.92 5.43 -6.04
CA PRO A 234 12.38 5.55 -6.18
C PRO A 234 12.87 5.78 -7.62
N THR A 235 12.24 5.13 -8.60
CA THR A 235 12.58 5.20 -10.03
C THR A 235 12.48 6.62 -10.61
N LYS A 236 11.63 7.48 -10.02
CA LYS A 236 11.47 8.88 -10.44
C LYS A 236 12.35 9.84 -9.61
N ARG A 237 12.90 9.40 -8.47
CA ARG A 237 13.82 10.20 -7.63
C ARG A 237 15.19 10.38 -8.29
N VAL A 238 15.65 9.38 -9.04
CA VAL A 238 16.99 9.38 -9.67
C VAL A 238 17.15 10.47 -10.73
N GLN A 239 16.07 10.89 -11.41
CA GLN A 239 16.13 11.94 -12.44
C GLN A 239 16.38 13.35 -11.88
N SER A 240 16.17 13.57 -10.57
CA SER A 240 16.45 14.85 -9.90
C SER A 240 17.93 15.03 -9.57
N ARG A 241 18.76 13.98 -9.69
CA ARG A 241 20.21 14.06 -9.44
C ARG A 241 20.96 14.47 -10.71
N LYS A 242 20.63 15.63 -11.30
CA LYS A 242 21.48 16.29 -12.30
C LYS A 242 22.34 17.36 -11.63
N THR A 243 23.52 16.99 -11.15
CA THR A 243 24.69 17.86 -10.89
C THR A 243 25.93 16.94 -10.82
N PRO A 244 27.06 17.30 -11.44
CA PRO A 244 27.98 16.38 -12.11
C PRO A 244 28.88 15.59 -11.15
N GLU A 245 29.12 14.32 -11.50
CA GLU A 245 30.16 13.50 -10.87
C GLU A 245 31.55 14.14 -11.06
N PRO A 246 32.39 14.22 -10.01
CA PRO A 246 33.81 14.42 -10.17
C PRO A 246 34.42 13.17 -10.83
N LYS A 247 35.08 13.33 -11.98
CA LYS A 247 35.84 12.25 -12.63
C LYS A 247 36.95 11.75 -11.69
N ALA A 248 36.90 10.46 -11.33
CA ALA A 248 38.01 9.80 -10.65
C ALA A 248 39.15 9.49 -11.66
N PRO A 249 40.42 9.77 -11.34
CA PRO A 249 41.56 9.38 -12.17
C PRO A 249 41.78 7.85 -12.19
N GLN A 250 42.11 7.33 -13.36
CA GLN A 250 42.55 5.94 -13.59
C GLN A 250 44.07 5.81 -13.36
N THR A 251 44.50 4.67 -12.82
CA THR A 251 45.79 3.92 -12.98
C THR A 251 46.00 3.07 -11.70
N SER A 252 46.48 1.83 -11.64
CA SER A 252 47.10 0.87 -12.57
C SER A 252 47.24 -0.48 -11.83
N SER A 253 47.26 -1.60 -12.57
CA SER A 253 47.65 -2.97 -12.16
C SER A 253 49.05 -3.04 -11.52
N THR A 254 49.46 -4.00 -10.66
CA THR A 254 49.81 -5.42 -10.91
C THR A 254 50.17 -6.13 -9.53
N PRO A 255 50.62 -7.42 -9.40
CA PRO A 255 49.94 -8.49 -8.63
C PRO A 255 50.72 -9.11 -7.42
N THR A 256 49.99 -9.80 -6.52
CA THR A 256 50.29 -10.90 -5.51
C THR A 256 51.60 -10.89 -4.67
N PRO A 257 51.68 -11.41 -3.41
CA PRO A 257 51.16 -12.73 -2.98
C PRO A 257 50.37 -12.76 -1.66
N GLU A 258 49.48 -13.75 -1.60
CA GLU A 258 48.74 -14.25 -0.44
C GLU A 258 49.68 -15.01 0.54
N PRO A 259 49.33 -15.09 1.84
CA PRO A 259 49.49 -16.37 2.52
C PRO A 259 48.19 -16.87 3.16
N ALA A 260 48.09 -18.18 3.18
CA ALA A 260 46.92 -19.01 3.46
C ALA A 260 46.33 -18.87 4.88
N SER A 261 45.01 -19.11 5.02
CA SER A 261 44.50 -20.36 5.63
C SER A 261 42.97 -20.37 5.82
N VAL A 262 42.34 -21.40 5.23
CA VAL A 262 41.17 -22.17 5.72
C VAL A 262 39.84 -21.41 5.95
N THR A 263 39.02 -21.28 4.90
CA THR A 263 37.53 -21.37 4.94
C THR A 263 36.95 -21.46 3.51
N SER A 264 37.13 -22.60 2.83
CA SER A 264 36.92 -22.70 1.36
C SER A 264 35.61 -23.35 0.90
N ASP A 265 34.71 -23.82 1.75
CA ASP A 265 33.50 -24.53 1.25
C ASP A 265 32.24 -23.68 1.19
N PHE A 266 32.00 -22.80 2.17
CA PHE A 266 30.74 -22.05 2.26
C PHE A 266 30.68 -20.86 1.30
N HIS A 267 31.82 -20.18 1.10
CA HIS A 267 31.90 -19.00 0.24
C HIS A 267 31.79 -19.37 -1.25
N THR A 268 32.26 -20.56 -1.63
CA THR A 268 32.15 -21.09 -3.00
C THR A 268 30.71 -21.50 -3.30
N GLN A 269 30.02 -22.11 -2.33
CA GLN A 269 28.60 -22.47 -2.46
C GLN A 269 27.69 -21.25 -2.57
N ILE A 270 27.94 -20.19 -1.80
CA ILE A 270 27.20 -18.92 -1.91
C ILE A 270 27.43 -18.26 -3.28
N CYS A 271 28.67 -18.25 -3.77
CA CYS A 271 28.98 -17.70 -5.09
C CYS A 271 28.31 -18.48 -6.22
N ASP A 272 28.21 -19.81 -6.13
CA ASP A 272 27.54 -20.63 -7.14
C ASP A 272 26.01 -20.48 -7.11
N ILE A 273 25.41 -20.29 -5.94
CA ILE A 273 23.98 -19.99 -5.79
C ILE A 273 23.66 -18.60 -6.36
N ILE A 274 24.48 -17.58 -6.06
CA ILE A 274 24.33 -16.23 -6.62
C ILE A 274 24.48 -16.25 -8.15
N ARG A 275 25.43 -17.04 -8.67
CA ARG A 275 25.65 -17.18 -10.12
C ARG A 275 24.49 -17.87 -10.84
N ARG A 276 23.85 -18.86 -10.21
CA ARG A 276 22.64 -19.53 -10.71
C ARG A 276 21.40 -18.62 -10.64
N LEU A 277 21.32 -17.74 -9.64
CA LEU A 277 20.24 -16.75 -9.54
C LEU A 277 20.39 -15.63 -10.58
N GLN A 278 21.62 -15.22 -10.90
CA GLN A 278 21.92 -14.21 -11.93
C GLN A 278 21.55 -14.64 -13.36
N THR A 279 21.53 -15.94 -13.69
CA THR A 279 21.10 -16.39 -15.03
C THR A 279 19.57 -16.37 -15.21
N THR A 280 18.81 -16.22 -14.11
CA THR A 280 17.35 -16.33 -14.14
C THR A 280 16.68 -14.94 -14.17
N LEU A 281 17.23 -13.95 -13.46
CA LEU A 281 16.77 -12.55 -13.49
C LEU A 281 17.97 -11.57 -13.39
N PRO A 282 18.35 -10.86 -14.48
CA PRO A 282 19.55 -10.00 -14.49
C PRO A 282 19.38 -8.61 -13.83
N ASP A 283 18.17 -8.19 -13.47
CA ASP A 283 17.86 -6.77 -13.19
C ASP A 283 17.74 -6.38 -11.69
N VAL A 284 18.12 -7.26 -10.75
CA VAL A 284 17.79 -7.04 -9.32
C VAL A 284 19.01 -6.76 -8.41
N LEU A 285 20.27 -6.90 -8.85
CA LEU A 285 21.42 -6.74 -7.93
C LEU A 285 22.55 -5.87 -8.51
N PRO A 286 22.99 -4.78 -7.83
CA PRO A 286 24.16 -3.99 -8.21
C PRO A 286 25.50 -4.76 -8.10
N GLU A 287 26.44 -4.42 -8.99
CA GLU A 287 27.68 -5.13 -9.32
C GLU A 287 28.76 -5.28 -8.22
N LYS A 288 28.53 -4.93 -6.95
CA LYS A 288 29.55 -5.11 -5.89
C LYS A 288 28.97 -5.57 -4.55
N PRO A 289 29.29 -6.79 -4.08
CA PRO A 289 28.85 -7.26 -2.77
C PRO A 289 29.86 -6.77 -1.73
N LYS A 290 29.43 -5.88 -0.84
CA LYS A 290 29.98 -5.82 0.51
C LYS A 290 28.81 -5.96 1.47
N ALA A 291 28.73 -7.16 2.03
CA ALA A 291 27.92 -7.58 3.18
C ALA A 291 26.41 -7.30 3.08
N TRP A 292 25.69 -8.14 2.32
CA TRP A 292 24.28 -8.39 2.62
C TRP A 292 24.18 -9.70 3.39
N SER A 293 23.53 -9.66 4.55
CA SER A 293 23.17 -10.87 5.28
C SER A 293 22.00 -11.57 4.59
N ILE A 294 21.87 -12.88 4.81
CA ILE A 294 20.78 -13.69 4.26
C ILE A 294 19.40 -13.12 4.67
N GLU A 295 19.31 -12.45 5.83
CA GLU A 295 18.13 -11.70 6.29
C GLU A 295 17.70 -10.59 5.32
N GLU A 296 18.63 -9.77 4.83
CA GLU A 296 18.30 -8.64 3.95
C GLU A 296 17.83 -9.11 2.58
N LEU A 297 18.35 -10.24 2.10
CA LEU A 297 17.94 -10.88 0.86
C LEU A 297 16.56 -11.54 0.98
N LEU A 298 16.25 -12.22 2.09
CA LEU A 298 14.93 -12.84 2.29
C LEU A 298 13.80 -11.84 2.52
N HIS A 299 14.13 -10.63 3.00
CA HIS A 299 13.17 -9.54 3.16
C HIS A 299 12.79 -8.86 1.83
N LEU A 300 13.60 -9.04 0.78
CA LEU A 300 13.38 -8.45 -0.54
C LEU A 300 12.59 -9.36 -1.50
N VAL A 301 12.44 -10.64 -1.16
CA VAL A 301 11.83 -11.67 -2.00
C VAL A 301 10.37 -11.88 -1.61
N ASP A 302 9.49 -12.05 -2.59
CA ASP A 302 8.06 -12.24 -2.40
C ASP A 302 7.73 -13.60 -1.76
N ASP A 303 6.58 -13.68 -1.09
CA ASP A 303 6.15 -14.87 -0.33
C ASP A 303 6.04 -16.14 -1.17
N GLN A 304 5.87 -16.02 -2.49
CA GLN A 304 5.78 -17.16 -3.40
C GLN A 304 7.17 -17.78 -3.61
N THR A 305 8.16 -16.96 -3.97
CA THR A 305 9.54 -17.40 -4.19
C THR A 305 10.20 -17.87 -2.90
N ARG A 306 9.86 -17.26 -1.75
CA ARG A 306 10.30 -17.76 -0.43
C ARG A 306 9.79 -19.17 -0.17
N ARG A 307 8.54 -19.47 -0.53
CA ARG A 307 7.95 -20.80 -0.37
C ARG A 307 8.56 -21.82 -1.33
N ASP A 308 8.80 -21.46 -2.58
CA ASP A 308 9.39 -22.34 -3.58
C ASP A 308 10.85 -22.72 -3.23
N ILE A 309 11.61 -21.78 -2.66
CA ILE A 309 12.95 -22.03 -2.08
C ILE A 309 12.86 -22.96 -0.86
N LEU A 310 11.89 -22.76 0.02
CA LEU A 310 11.71 -23.62 1.21
C LEU A 310 11.21 -25.03 0.86
N THR A 311 10.45 -25.19 -0.22
CA THR A 311 9.97 -26.52 -0.68
C THR A 311 10.98 -27.29 -1.51
N SER A 312 12.01 -26.64 -2.06
CA SER A 312 13.08 -27.31 -2.82
C SER A 312 14.19 -27.88 -1.92
N ILE A 313 14.18 -27.57 -0.62
CA ILE A 313 15.05 -28.18 0.38
C ILE A 313 14.37 -29.45 0.89
N ASN A 314 14.63 -30.55 0.18
CA ASN A 314 14.10 -31.87 0.49
C ASN A 314 15.12 -32.66 1.31
N GLU A 315 15.04 -32.60 2.63
CA GLU A 315 15.14 -33.75 3.54
C GLU A 315 14.74 -33.36 4.98
N PRO A 316 14.20 -34.31 5.77
CA PRO A 316 13.39 -34.04 6.94
C PRO A 316 14.20 -34.21 8.23
N GLU A 317 14.72 -33.13 8.81
CA GLU A 317 14.90 -32.95 10.25
C GLU A 317 15.45 -31.54 10.48
N GLU A 318 14.82 -30.84 11.42
CA GLU A 318 15.16 -29.48 11.88
C GLU A 318 15.12 -28.36 10.83
N ILE A 319 13.95 -27.71 10.73
CA ILE A 319 13.84 -26.30 10.34
C ILE A 319 14.89 -25.52 11.16
N PRO A 320 15.85 -24.80 10.53
CA PRO A 320 16.76 -23.92 11.25
C PRO A 320 15.92 -22.85 11.97
N ARG A 321 15.75 -23.00 13.27
CA ARG A 321 15.09 -22.02 14.13
C ARG A 321 15.99 -20.79 14.17
N LEU A 322 15.57 -19.70 13.52
CA LEU A 322 16.29 -18.43 13.51
C LEU A 322 16.60 -18.02 14.98
N PRO A 323 17.88 -17.87 15.37
CA PRO A 323 18.26 -17.68 16.77
C PRO A 323 17.85 -16.33 17.38
N GLN A 324 17.42 -15.33 16.58
CA GLN A 324 17.05 -14.00 17.10
C GLN A 324 15.54 -13.77 17.32
N TYR A 325 14.66 -14.64 16.81
CA TYR A 325 13.21 -14.42 16.82
C TYR A 325 12.45 -15.42 17.69
N ASN A 326 13.13 -15.99 18.69
CA ASN A 326 12.48 -16.89 19.62
C ASN A 326 11.91 -16.10 20.80
N PHE A 327 10.59 -15.92 20.83
CA PHE A 327 9.90 -15.30 21.96
C PHE A 327 10.09 -16.08 23.29
N GLU A 328 10.55 -17.34 23.21
CA GLU A 328 10.96 -18.16 24.36
C GLU A 328 12.24 -17.64 25.04
N ILE A 329 13.03 -16.77 24.42
CA ILE A 329 14.23 -16.18 25.06
C ILE A 329 13.85 -15.45 26.35
N LEU A 330 12.61 -14.97 26.48
CA LEU A 330 12.11 -14.37 27.71
C LEU A 330 12.15 -15.32 28.93
N THR A 331 12.18 -16.64 28.72
CA THR A 331 12.34 -17.62 29.79
C THR A 331 13.75 -17.64 30.38
N GLN A 332 14.75 -17.19 29.62
CA GLN A 332 16.15 -17.16 30.03
C GLN A 332 16.52 -15.88 30.79
N LEU A 333 15.65 -14.87 30.77
CA LEU A 333 15.82 -13.63 31.52
C LEU A 333 15.53 -13.83 33.02
N SER A 334 16.32 -13.18 33.86
CA SER A 334 16.09 -13.06 35.28
C SER A 334 14.88 -12.16 35.59
N ASP A 335 14.30 -12.31 36.79
CA ASP A 335 13.11 -11.53 37.22
C ASP A 335 13.35 -10.03 37.14
N ARG A 336 14.56 -9.58 37.47
CA ARG A 336 14.94 -8.16 37.37
C ARG A 336 14.91 -7.67 35.92
N GLU A 337 15.37 -8.48 34.96
CA GLU A 337 15.42 -8.13 33.54
C GLU A 337 14.02 -8.11 32.93
N ILE A 338 13.18 -9.07 33.33
CA ILE A 338 11.77 -9.07 32.95
C ILE A 338 11.07 -7.82 33.50
N GLN A 339 11.31 -7.43 34.75
CA GLN A 339 10.73 -6.21 35.33
C GLN A 339 11.21 -4.93 34.62
N MET A 340 12.45 -4.89 34.12
CA MET A 340 12.94 -3.78 33.31
C MET A 340 12.24 -3.71 31.95
N LEU A 341 12.05 -4.86 31.29
CA LEU A 341 11.28 -4.95 30.05
C LEU A 341 9.82 -4.51 30.26
N LEU A 342 9.17 -5.01 31.30
CA LEU A 342 7.78 -4.73 31.63
C LEU A 342 7.52 -3.26 31.98
N ARG A 343 8.54 -2.49 32.37
CA ARG A 343 8.42 -1.06 32.63
C ARG A 343 8.24 -0.25 31.34
N GLU A 344 8.82 -0.71 30.24
CA GLU A 344 8.82 0.00 28.95
C GLU A 344 7.64 -0.41 28.06
N VAL A 345 6.98 -1.54 28.34
CA VAL A 345 5.89 -2.08 27.51
C VAL A 345 4.54 -1.84 28.16
N GLY A 346 3.58 -1.33 27.38
CA GLY A 346 2.20 -1.15 27.82
C GLY A 346 1.44 -2.46 28.02
N TYR A 347 0.45 -2.45 28.93
CA TYR A 347 -0.34 -3.64 29.27
C TYR A 347 -1.15 -4.19 28.08
N LYS A 348 -1.49 -3.37 27.08
CA LYS A 348 -2.26 -3.80 25.90
C LYS A 348 -1.38 -4.59 24.93
N GLU A 349 -0.16 -4.12 24.71
CA GLU A 349 0.85 -4.73 23.86
C GLU A 349 1.32 -6.04 24.49
N LEU A 350 1.56 -6.05 25.81
CA LEU A 350 1.81 -7.25 26.60
C LEU A 350 0.68 -8.26 26.43
N SER A 351 -0.57 -7.84 26.63
CA SER A 351 -1.73 -8.72 26.49
C SER A 351 -1.87 -9.32 25.09
N LEU A 352 -1.59 -8.54 24.04
CA LEU A 352 -1.61 -9.03 22.66
C LEU A 352 -0.49 -10.04 22.38
N ALA A 353 0.71 -9.81 22.89
CA ALA A 353 1.85 -10.72 22.76
C ALA A 353 1.62 -12.05 23.49
N MET A 354 0.91 -12.02 24.63
CA MET A 354 0.63 -13.21 25.47
C MET A 354 -0.38 -14.20 24.86
N ILE A 355 -1.19 -13.79 23.88
CA ILE A 355 -2.18 -14.66 23.21
C ILE A 355 -1.48 -15.78 22.42
N GLY A 356 -0.35 -15.46 21.80
CA GLY A 356 0.47 -16.41 21.02
C GLY A 356 1.71 -16.90 21.75
N ALA A 357 1.83 -16.64 23.06
CA ALA A 357 2.98 -17.05 23.87
C ALA A 357 2.76 -18.44 24.49
N SER A 358 3.86 -19.18 24.69
CA SER A 358 3.84 -20.44 25.45
C SER A 358 3.46 -20.21 26.91
N ASP A 359 2.99 -21.27 27.57
CA ASP A 359 2.63 -21.19 28.99
C ASP A 359 3.84 -20.87 29.89
N ALA A 360 5.05 -21.25 29.47
CA ALA A 360 6.29 -20.93 30.17
C ALA A 360 6.58 -19.43 30.16
N VAL A 361 6.54 -18.78 28.99
CA VAL A 361 6.71 -17.33 28.86
C VAL A 361 5.59 -16.59 29.57
N ARG A 362 4.35 -17.07 29.42
CA ARG A 362 3.18 -16.48 30.07
C ARG A 362 3.33 -16.48 31.60
N GLY A 363 3.77 -17.60 32.19
CA GLY A 363 4.05 -17.71 33.62
C GLY A 363 5.07 -16.68 34.10
N ARG A 364 6.24 -16.63 33.45
CA ARG A 364 7.32 -15.68 33.80
C ARG A 364 6.88 -14.22 33.79
N ILE A 365 6.04 -13.84 32.82
CA ILE A 365 5.49 -12.49 32.71
C ILE A 365 4.47 -12.23 33.82
N PHE A 366 3.53 -13.15 34.10
CA PHE A 366 2.53 -12.97 35.15
C PHE A 366 3.12 -12.96 36.56
N ASP A 367 4.21 -13.68 36.80
CA ASP A 367 4.92 -13.70 38.09
C ASP A 367 5.65 -12.36 38.38
N ASN A 368 5.95 -11.59 37.33
CA ASN A 368 6.71 -10.34 37.41
C ASN A 368 5.85 -9.06 37.23
N VAL A 369 4.53 -9.19 37.05
CA VAL A 369 3.59 -8.05 37.05
C VAL A 369 2.85 -7.94 38.38
N SER A 370 2.43 -6.72 38.72
CA SER A 370 1.54 -6.53 39.88
C SER A 370 0.18 -7.21 39.65
N GLU A 371 -0.46 -7.66 40.74
CA GLU A 371 -1.78 -8.32 40.72
C GLU A 371 -2.86 -7.50 40.00
N ARG A 372 -2.81 -6.16 40.14
CA ARG A 372 -3.68 -5.21 39.45
C ARG A 372 -3.48 -5.25 37.93
N VAL A 373 -2.23 -5.22 37.46
CA VAL A 373 -1.89 -5.27 36.03
C VAL A 373 -2.19 -6.64 35.44
N GLY A 374 -1.91 -7.72 36.18
CA GLY A 374 -2.25 -9.08 35.77
C GLY A 374 -3.75 -9.28 35.56
N THR A 375 -4.58 -8.72 36.46
CA THR A 375 -6.05 -8.75 36.31
C THR A 375 -6.52 -8.00 35.07
N LEU A 376 -6.00 -6.79 34.84
CA LEU A 376 -6.31 -5.99 33.64
C LEU A 376 -5.90 -6.69 32.34
N MET A 377 -4.75 -7.35 32.33
CA MET A 377 -4.28 -8.11 31.17
C MET A 377 -5.21 -9.29 30.86
N LYS A 378 -5.61 -10.07 31.88
CA LYS A 378 -6.55 -11.19 31.71
C LYS A 378 -7.92 -10.71 31.21
N GLU A 379 -8.42 -9.59 31.73
CA GLU A 379 -9.67 -8.97 31.28
C GLU A 379 -9.58 -8.51 29.81
N TYR A 380 -8.46 -7.88 29.45
CA TYR A 380 -8.23 -7.41 28.07
C TYR A 380 -8.08 -8.58 27.09
N MET A 381 -7.36 -9.64 27.46
CA MET A 381 -7.22 -10.87 26.66
C MET A 381 -8.56 -11.58 26.42
N ASN A 382 -9.47 -11.52 27.39
CA ASN A 382 -10.80 -12.12 27.30
C ASN A 382 -11.81 -11.30 26.49
N THR A 383 -11.41 -10.11 26.00
CA THR A 383 -12.27 -9.30 25.15
C THR A 383 -12.39 -9.93 23.76
N LYS A 384 -13.62 -10.08 23.23
CA LYS A 384 -13.88 -10.67 21.89
C LYS A 384 -13.03 -10.07 20.75
N ARG A 385 -12.72 -8.77 20.84
CA ARG A 385 -11.89 -8.03 19.87
C ARG A 385 -10.41 -8.48 19.84
N VAL A 386 -9.92 -8.96 20.98
CA VAL A 386 -8.52 -9.33 21.20
C VAL A 386 -8.31 -10.83 20.92
N GLN A 387 -9.29 -11.67 21.27
CA GLN A 387 -9.28 -13.10 20.88
C GLN A 387 -9.36 -13.31 19.36
N SER A 388 -10.01 -12.41 18.63
CA SER A 388 -10.05 -12.42 17.16
C SER A 388 -8.86 -11.68 16.52
N ALA A 389 -7.79 -11.38 17.27
CA ALA A 389 -6.63 -10.70 16.73
C ALA A 389 -5.99 -11.55 15.62
N THR A 390 -5.71 -10.90 14.49
CA THR A 390 -4.99 -11.54 13.37
C THR A 390 -3.59 -11.95 13.84
N ILE A 391 -3.11 -13.13 13.43
CA ILE A 391 -1.77 -13.65 13.71
C ILE A 391 -0.70 -12.57 13.51
N ARG A 392 -0.82 -11.77 12.46
CA ARG A 392 0.05 -10.62 12.18
C ARG A 392 0.18 -9.65 13.35
N LYS A 393 -0.92 -9.27 14.01
CA LYS A 393 -0.91 -8.33 15.14
C LYS A 393 -0.26 -8.92 16.39
N VAL A 394 -0.40 -10.23 16.58
CA VAL A 394 0.25 -10.95 17.68
C VAL A 394 1.76 -10.99 17.45
N VAL A 395 2.19 -11.30 16.22
CA VAL A 395 3.60 -11.29 15.81
C VAL A 395 4.21 -9.88 15.93
N ASP A 396 3.50 -8.85 15.46
CA ASP A 396 3.95 -7.45 15.57
C ASP A 396 4.16 -7.04 17.03
N ALA A 397 3.28 -7.47 17.94
CA ALA A 397 3.42 -7.20 19.38
C ALA A 397 4.60 -7.96 20.02
N GLN A 398 4.85 -9.21 19.60
CA GLN A 398 6.00 -9.99 20.06
C GLN A 398 7.33 -9.40 19.57
N LEU A 399 7.39 -8.98 18.29
CA LEU A 399 8.57 -8.31 17.72
C LEU A 399 8.83 -6.95 18.37
N TYR A 400 7.78 -6.20 18.71
CA TYR A 400 7.92 -4.95 19.46
C TYR A 400 8.58 -5.17 20.83
N MET A 401 8.15 -6.19 21.58
CA MET A 401 8.77 -6.56 22.86
C MET A 401 10.24 -6.98 22.70
N LEU A 402 10.55 -7.78 21.68
CA LEU A 402 11.93 -8.20 21.39
C LEU A 402 12.80 -7.01 20.96
N GLY A 403 12.25 -6.04 20.22
CA GLY A 403 12.95 -4.81 19.87
C GLY A 403 13.30 -3.95 21.09
N ILE A 404 12.39 -3.88 22.08
CA ILE A 404 12.68 -3.20 23.35
C ILE A 404 13.75 -3.96 24.14
N LEU A 405 13.68 -5.29 24.18
CA LEU A 405 14.71 -6.10 24.81
C LEU A 405 16.10 -5.83 24.20
N GLN A 406 16.20 -5.80 22.87
CA GLN A 406 17.44 -5.45 22.17
C GLN A 406 17.91 -4.02 22.48
N MET A 407 16.99 -3.06 22.60
CA MET A 407 17.31 -1.69 22.99
C MET A 407 17.88 -1.63 24.41
N LEU A 408 17.33 -2.41 25.35
CA LEU A 408 17.82 -2.50 26.72
C LEU A 408 19.18 -3.21 26.80
N GLN A 409 19.40 -4.23 25.95
CA GLN A 409 20.69 -4.90 25.80
C GLN A 409 21.77 -3.96 25.22
N GLY A 410 21.43 -3.20 24.17
CA GLY A 410 22.33 -2.20 23.59
C GLY A 410 22.71 -1.06 24.54
N LYS A 411 21.90 -0.81 25.59
CA LYS A 411 22.20 0.12 26.68
C LYS A 411 22.99 -0.49 27.84
N ASN A 412 23.45 -1.75 27.72
CA ASN A 412 24.08 -2.53 28.80
C ASN A 412 23.19 -2.68 30.06
N GLN A 413 21.87 -2.53 29.93
CA GLN A 413 20.93 -2.67 31.04
C GLN A 413 20.52 -4.13 31.25
N ILE A 414 20.56 -4.93 30.19
CA ILE A 414 20.33 -6.38 30.19
C ILE A 414 21.54 -7.02 29.47
N PRO A 415 22.16 -8.10 29.99
CA PRO A 415 23.20 -8.82 29.29
C PRO A 415 22.67 -9.40 27.96
N SER A 416 23.52 -9.40 26.92
CA SER A 416 23.22 -10.09 25.66
C SER A 416 23.14 -11.59 25.93
N ILE A 417 21.98 -12.18 25.64
CA ILE A 417 21.73 -13.63 25.73
C ILE A 417 22.15 -14.30 24.44
#